data_AF-A0A1A9RMX7-F1
#
_entry.id   AF-A0A1A9RMX7-F1
#
_cell.length_a   1.000
_cell.length_b   1.000
_cell.length_c   1.000
_cell.angle_alpha   90.00
_cell.angle_beta   90.00
_cell.angle_gamma   90.00
#
_symmetry.space_group_name_H-M   'P 1'
#
loop_
_entity.id
_entity.type
_entity.pdbx_description
1 polymer ?
#
loop_
_entity_poly.entity_id
_entity_poly.type
_entity_poly.pdbx_seq_one_letter_code
_entity_poly.pdbx_strand_id
1 'polypeptide(L)'
;MKIARATPEDINALCGLAFAVDAINAGSIPPAEGGEDSEWEHIGAGNLLNILHDDIPASLQKESLDICRRCLIRLLEITESAHITRAAGNLEAVFLPNNRIINLEADTLETHPSIDQGWADTARLDWLAKNDCALTENLGDEDGDRQDTPFAVIHVQEEHFEVLAAANNIRQAIDTAMQAQAAEAEAT
;
A
#
# COMPACT_ATOMS: atom_id res chain seq x y z
N MET A 1 20.72 -8.95 0.13
CA MET A 1 19.92 -10.11 -0.32
C MET A 1 18.93 -9.64 -1.37
N LYS A 2 18.68 -10.40 -2.44
CA LYS A 2 17.65 -10.08 -3.45
C LYS A 2 16.54 -11.12 -3.35
N ILE A 3 15.30 -10.69 -3.06
CA ILE A 3 14.12 -11.56 -3.00
C ILE A 3 13.33 -11.35 -4.30
N ALA A 4 12.88 -12.42 -4.93
CA ALA A 4 12.01 -12.34 -6.10
C ALA A 4 10.62 -11.81 -5.72
N ARG A 5 9.92 -11.20 -6.68
CA ARG A 5 8.52 -10.79 -6.48
C ARG A 5 7.67 -12.02 -6.18
N ALA A 6 6.77 -11.91 -5.21
CA ALA A 6 5.78 -12.95 -4.91
C ALA A 6 4.82 -13.16 -6.09
N THR A 7 4.48 -14.41 -6.38
CA THR A 7 3.44 -14.78 -7.33
C THR A 7 2.07 -14.81 -6.65
N PRO A 8 0.96 -14.79 -7.40
CA PRO A 8 -0.38 -14.95 -6.83
C PRO A 8 -0.51 -16.23 -5.98
N GLU A 9 0.13 -17.32 -6.39
CA GLU A 9 0.13 -18.59 -5.67
C GLU A 9 0.81 -18.47 -4.29
N ASP A 10 1.93 -17.75 -4.19
CA ASP A 10 2.58 -17.51 -2.89
C ASP A 10 1.69 -16.70 -1.95
N ILE A 11 1.01 -15.69 -2.48
CA ILE A 11 0.11 -14.82 -1.72
C ILE A 11 -1.09 -15.63 -1.23
N ASN A 12 -1.69 -16.44 -2.11
CA ASN A 12 -2.80 -17.32 -1.76
C ASN A 12 -2.39 -18.35 -0.71
N ALA A 13 -1.20 -18.94 -0.81
CA ALA A 13 -0.69 -19.88 0.18
C ALA A 13 -0.44 -19.20 1.54
N LEU A 14 0.14 -17.99 1.56
CA LEU A 14 0.33 -17.21 2.80
C LEU A 14 -1.02 -16.88 3.45
N CYS A 15 -2.00 -16.40 2.68
CA CYS A 15 -3.36 -16.13 3.16
C CYS A 15 -4.05 -17.40 3.65
N GLY A 16 -3.92 -18.50 2.90
CA GLY A 16 -4.47 -19.81 3.27
C GLY A 16 -3.87 -20.33 4.58
N LEU A 17 -2.57 -20.11 4.80
CA LEU A 17 -1.90 -20.49 6.04
C LEU A 17 -2.41 -19.66 7.22
N ALA A 18 -2.52 -18.34 7.06
CA ALA A 18 -3.07 -17.46 8.10
C ALA A 18 -4.51 -17.86 8.46
N PHE A 19 -5.36 -18.08 7.45
CA PHE A 19 -6.73 -18.55 7.64
C PHE A 19 -6.79 -19.90 8.36
N ALA A 20 -5.97 -20.87 7.94
CA ALA A 20 -5.94 -22.19 8.57
C ALA A 20 -5.53 -22.10 10.05
N VAL A 21 -4.52 -21.28 10.39
CA VAL A 21 -4.10 -21.07 11.77
C VAL A 21 -5.21 -20.42 12.60
N ASP A 22 -5.87 -19.39 12.07
CA ASP A 22 -6.99 -18.74 12.76
C ASP A 22 -8.18 -19.67 12.98
N ALA A 23 -8.52 -20.48 11.96
CA ALA A 23 -9.57 -21.49 12.04
C ALA A 23 -9.26 -22.55 13.11
N ILE A 24 -8.02 -23.08 13.11
CA ILE A 24 -7.54 -24.03 14.12
C ILE A 24 -7.62 -23.42 15.53
N ASN A 25 -7.19 -22.16 15.69
CA ASN A 25 -7.24 -21.45 16.95
C ASN A 25 -8.68 -21.22 17.44
N ALA A 26 -9.62 -20.97 16.52
CA ALA A 26 -11.05 -20.88 16.81
C ALA A 26 -11.72 -22.25 17.11
N GLY A 27 -10.97 -23.36 17.01
CA GLY A 27 -11.48 -24.71 17.26
C GLY A 27 -12.17 -25.33 16.05
N SER A 28 -11.84 -24.90 14.84
CA SER A 28 -12.22 -25.58 13.61
C SER A 28 -11.09 -26.50 13.15
N ILE A 29 -11.42 -27.71 12.70
CA ILE A 29 -10.46 -28.71 12.25
C ILE A 29 -10.67 -29.01 10.76
N PRO A 30 -9.59 -29.27 10.00
CA PRO A 30 -9.71 -29.60 8.57
C PRO A 30 -10.54 -30.87 8.39
N PRO A 31 -11.36 -31.01 7.34
CA PRO A 31 -12.25 -32.14 7.10
C PRO A 31 -11.51 -33.49 7.04
N ALA A 32 -12.21 -34.58 7.39
CA ALA A 32 -11.64 -35.93 7.38
C ALA A 32 -11.36 -36.47 5.96
N GLU A 33 -12.15 -36.04 4.98
CA GLU A 33 -11.99 -36.40 3.56
C GLU A 33 -11.64 -35.16 2.73
N GLY A 34 -10.53 -35.25 2.00
CA GLY A 34 -9.94 -34.14 1.24
C GLY A 34 -10.76 -33.80 -0.01
N GLY A 35 -11.49 -32.71 0.07
CA GLY A 35 -12.08 -31.99 -1.06
C GLY A 35 -11.84 -30.50 -0.85
N GLU A 36 -11.57 -29.76 -1.94
CA GLU A 36 -11.35 -28.30 -1.87
C GLU A 36 -12.54 -27.55 -1.26
N ASP A 37 -13.75 -28.12 -1.38
CA ASP A 37 -15.01 -27.55 -0.88
C ASP A 37 -15.48 -28.17 0.45
N SER A 38 -14.70 -29.07 1.05
CA SER A 38 -15.09 -29.74 2.29
C SER A 38 -15.06 -28.73 3.45
N GLU A 39 -16.21 -28.53 4.07
CA GLU A 39 -16.36 -27.59 5.19
C GLU A 39 -15.53 -28.05 6.40
N TRP A 40 -14.91 -27.08 7.08
CA TRP A 40 -14.17 -27.36 8.31
C TRP A 40 -15.12 -27.76 9.43
N GLU A 41 -14.77 -28.80 10.18
CA GLU A 41 -15.59 -29.26 11.31
C GLU A 41 -15.31 -28.36 12.52
N HIS A 42 -16.35 -27.85 13.19
CA HIS A 42 -16.19 -27.00 14.36
C HIS A 42 -16.34 -27.79 15.66
N ILE A 43 -15.25 -27.89 16.43
CA ILE A 43 -15.20 -28.59 17.71
C ILE A 43 -15.17 -27.63 18.91
N GLY A 44 -15.03 -26.31 18.69
CA GLY A 44 -15.08 -25.27 19.73
C GLY A 44 -13.71 -24.76 20.20
N ALA A 45 -13.61 -23.43 20.37
CA ALA A 45 -12.40 -22.73 20.81
C ALA A 45 -12.01 -23.17 22.23
N GLY A 46 -10.92 -23.94 22.35
CA GLY A 46 -10.43 -24.49 23.62
C GLY A 46 -10.41 -26.02 23.66
N ASN A 47 -11.24 -26.70 22.85
CA ASN A 47 -11.21 -28.16 22.80
C ASN A 47 -9.93 -28.69 22.17
N LEU A 48 -9.40 -28.03 21.15
CA LEU A 48 -8.11 -28.42 20.56
C LEU A 48 -6.93 -28.28 21.54
N LEU A 49 -6.86 -27.18 22.29
CA LEU A 49 -5.81 -27.01 23.30
C LEU A 49 -5.92 -28.06 24.41
N ASN A 50 -7.14 -28.37 24.85
CA ASN A 50 -7.39 -29.45 25.80
C ASN A 50 -6.96 -30.82 25.22
N ILE A 51 -7.16 -31.04 23.92
CA ILE A 51 -6.69 -32.21 23.16
C ILE A 51 -5.15 -32.24 22.97
N LEU A 52 -4.44 -31.13 23.21
CA LEU A 52 -2.97 -31.10 23.10
C LEU A 52 -2.26 -31.21 24.46
N HIS A 53 -2.98 -31.08 25.57
CA HIS A 53 -2.43 -31.21 26.93
C HIS A 53 -2.42 -32.66 27.43
N ASP A 54 -1.50 -32.98 28.34
CA ASP A 54 -1.14 -34.37 28.71
C ASP A 54 -2.24 -35.20 29.41
N ASP A 55 -3.34 -34.59 29.88
CA ASP A 55 -4.37 -35.24 30.70
C ASP A 55 -5.52 -35.89 29.89
N ILE A 56 -5.30 -36.21 28.61
CA ILE A 56 -6.36 -36.79 27.75
C ILE A 56 -6.66 -38.24 28.17
N PRO A 57 -7.93 -38.57 28.46
CA PRO A 57 -8.35 -39.94 28.69
C PRO A 57 -7.94 -40.87 27.53
N ALA A 58 -7.50 -42.11 27.84
CA ALA A 58 -7.11 -43.08 26.82
C ALA A 58 -8.17 -43.32 25.73
N SER A 59 -9.45 -43.12 26.06
CA SER A 59 -10.58 -43.21 25.11
C SER A 59 -10.56 -42.14 24.02
N LEU A 60 -9.96 -40.97 24.27
CA LEU A 60 -9.92 -39.82 23.37
C LEU A 60 -8.57 -39.68 22.64
N GLN A 61 -7.55 -40.46 23.00
CA GLN A 61 -6.21 -40.36 22.39
C GLN A 61 -6.23 -40.62 20.88
N LYS A 62 -7.04 -41.56 20.40
CA LYS A 62 -7.13 -41.88 18.97
C LYS A 62 -7.73 -40.73 18.15
N GLU A 63 -8.80 -40.12 18.66
CA GLU A 63 -9.45 -38.96 18.05
C GLU A 63 -8.53 -37.73 18.09
N SER A 64 -7.87 -37.52 19.23
CA SER A 64 -6.87 -36.46 19.43
C SER A 64 -5.74 -36.54 18.40
N LEU A 65 -5.18 -37.75 18.21
CA LEU A 65 -4.13 -38.00 17.21
C LEU A 65 -4.62 -37.78 15.78
N ASP A 66 -5.86 -38.18 15.47
CA ASP A 66 -6.45 -37.96 14.14
C ASP A 66 -6.62 -36.46 13.84
N ILE A 67 -7.16 -35.70 14.79
CA ILE A 67 -7.30 -34.25 14.69
C ILE A 67 -5.93 -33.58 14.49
N CYS A 68 -4.95 -33.92 15.32
CA CYS A 68 -3.59 -33.38 15.19
C CYS A 68 -2.99 -33.68 13.82
N ARG A 69 -3.19 -34.92 13.33
CA ARG A 69 -2.71 -35.34 12.01
C ARG A 69 -3.37 -34.54 10.89
N ARG A 70 -4.69 -34.34 10.94
CA ARG A 70 -5.44 -33.55 9.93
C ARG A 70 -4.96 -32.10 9.90
N CYS A 71 -4.81 -31.47 11.07
CA CYS A 71 -4.26 -30.11 11.18
C CYS A 71 -2.84 -30.01 10.60
N LEU A 72 -1.93 -30.91 10.99
CA LEU A 72 -0.55 -30.90 10.50
C LEU A 72 -0.46 -31.13 8.99
N ILE A 73 -1.20 -32.10 8.45
CA ILE A 73 -1.23 -32.35 7.01
C ILE A 73 -1.71 -31.10 6.28
N ARG A 74 -2.82 -30.49 6.72
CA ARG A 74 -3.37 -29.31 6.04
C ARG A 74 -2.39 -28.14 6.03
N LEU A 75 -1.73 -27.87 7.16
CA LEU A 75 -0.74 -26.80 7.24
C LEU A 75 0.46 -27.09 6.31
N LEU A 76 0.93 -28.34 6.28
CA LEU A 76 2.02 -28.76 5.40
C LEU A 76 1.66 -28.63 3.92
N GLU A 77 0.49 -29.12 3.51
CA GLU A 77 -0.02 -28.99 2.13
C GLU A 77 -0.05 -27.52 1.66
N ILE A 78 -0.53 -26.62 2.51
CA ILE A 78 -0.52 -25.18 2.19
C ILE A 78 0.92 -24.67 2.05
N THR A 79 1.82 -25.03 2.96
CA THR A 79 3.23 -24.61 2.91
C THR A 79 4.01 -25.19 1.72
N GLU A 80 3.61 -26.37 1.24
CA GLU A 80 4.21 -27.03 0.07
C GLU A 80 3.62 -26.51 -1.26
N SER A 81 2.43 -25.89 -1.22
CA SER A 81 1.76 -25.39 -2.42
C SER A 81 2.49 -24.23 -3.12
N ALA A 82 3.24 -23.40 -2.39
CA ALA A 82 3.94 -22.23 -2.92
C ALA A 82 5.03 -21.68 -1.98
N HIS A 83 5.72 -20.58 -2.35
CA HIS A 83 6.80 -19.99 -1.57
C HIS A 83 6.30 -18.94 -0.57
N ILE A 84 5.73 -19.38 0.55
CA ILE A 84 5.18 -18.49 1.60
C ILE A 84 6.21 -17.48 2.12
N THR A 85 7.48 -17.89 2.29
CA THR A 85 8.54 -16.99 2.76
C THR A 85 8.88 -15.88 1.75
N ARG A 86 8.67 -16.12 0.45
CA ARG A 86 8.81 -15.10 -0.58
C ARG A 86 7.72 -14.04 -0.42
N ALA A 87 6.45 -14.45 -0.27
CA ALA A 87 5.34 -13.54 0.01
C ALA A 87 5.55 -12.75 1.32
N ALA A 88 5.92 -13.43 2.41
CA ALA A 88 6.18 -12.79 3.69
C ALA A 88 7.34 -11.77 3.61
N GLY A 89 8.43 -12.11 2.94
CA GLY A 89 9.56 -11.19 2.74
C GLY A 89 9.21 -9.99 1.84
N ASN A 90 8.34 -10.18 0.84
CA ASN A 90 7.82 -9.07 0.03
C ASN A 90 6.97 -8.12 0.88
N LEU A 91 6.15 -8.66 1.80
CA LEU A 91 5.35 -7.88 2.73
C LEU A 91 6.22 -7.14 3.75
N GLU A 92 7.22 -7.80 4.33
CA GLU A 92 8.20 -7.18 5.24
C GLU A 92 8.87 -5.96 4.59
N ALA A 93 9.23 -6.06 3.31
CA ALA A 93 9.85 -4.95 2.59
C ALA A 93 8.95 -3.69 2.55
N VAL A 94 7.62 -3.85 2.52
CA VAL A 94 6.67 -2.72 2.58
C VAL A 94 6.71 -2.04 3.96
N PHE A 95 6.88 -2.82 5.03
CA PHE A 95 6.92 -2.34 6.42
C PHE A 95 8.29 -1.91 6.90
N LEU A 96 9.33 -1.94 6.06
CA LEU A 96 10.63 -1.38 6.43
C LEU A 96 10.52 0.14 6.65
N PRO A 97 10.98 0.69 7.79
CA PRO A 97 10.83 2.13 8.09
C PRO A 97 11.41 3.07 7.03
N ASN A 98 12.44 2.61 6.32
CA ASN A 98 13.10 3.38 5.27
C ASN A 98 12.33 3.39 3.94
N ASN A 99 11.35 2.49 3.74
CA ASN A 99 10.59 2.44 2.49
C ASN A 99 9.55 3.56 2.40
N ARG A 100 9.03 4.03 3.56
CA ARG A 100 8.08 5.15 3.65
C ARG A 100 6.89 5.05 2.68
N ILE A 101 6.46 3.82 2.39
CA ILE A 101 5.23 3.57 1.62
C ILE A 101 4.04 3.67 2.57
N ILE A 102 4.12 2.98 3.71
CA ILE A 102 3.09 2.95 4.76
C ILE A 102 3.55 3.80 5.95
N ASN A 103 2.60 4.50 6.59
CA ASN A 103 2.83 5.21 7.83
C ASN A 103 2.85 4.24 9.01
N LEU A 104 4.04 3.90 9.50
CA LEU A 104 4.19 2.99 10.65
C LEU A 104 3.81 3.65 11.99
N GLU A 105 3.63 4.97 12.03
CA GLU A 105 3.22 5.71 13.22
C GLU A 105 1.69 5.84 13.33
N ALA A 106 0.94 5.46 12.30
CA ALA A 106 -0.52 5.46 12.32
C ALA A 106 -1.08 4.17 12.92
N ASP A 107 -2.25 4.28 13.56
CA ASP A 107 -3.00 3.12 14.09
C ASP A 107 -3.69 2.30 12.98
N THR A 108 -3.70 2.83 11.76
CA THR A 108 -4.39 2.30 10.58
C THR A 108 -3.41 2.13 9.41
N LEU A 109 -3.73 1.22 8.49
CA LEU A 109 -2.92 1.01 7.27
C LEU A 109 -3.12 2.19 6.30
N GLU A 110 -2.31 3.22 6.48
CA GLU A 110 -2.33 4.45 5.68
C GLU A 110 -1.00 4.68 4.99
N THR A 111 -1.01 5.42 3.88
CA THR A 111 0.22 5.81 3.18
C THR A 111 1.03 6.80 4.01
N HIS A 112 2.35 6.76 3.90
CA HIS A 112 3.20 7.72 4.58
C HIS A 112 2.93 9.16 4.08
N PRO A 113 2.93 10.21 4.92
CA PRO A 113 2.62 11.59 4.51
C PRO A 113 3.50 12.14 3.37
N SER A 114 4.68 11.56 3.16
CA SER A 114 5.54 11.92 2.02
C SER A 114 4.97 11.51 0.66
N ILE A 115 4.08 10.52 0.60
CA ILE A 115 3.38 10.12 -0.62
C ILE A 115 2.37 11.20 -1.00
N ASP A 116 1.56 11.66 -0.06
CA ASP A 116 0.60 12.76 -0.26
C ASP A 116 1.33 14.05 -0.66
N GLN A 117 2.43 14.36 0.02
CA GLN A 117 3.29 15.48 -0.35
C GLN A 117 3.88 15.31 -1.75
N GLY A 118 4.24 14.09 -2.14
CA GLY A 118 4.72 13.76 -3.47
C GLY A 118 3.68 14.04 -4.55
N TRP A 119 2.43 13.62 -4.35
CA TRP A 119 1.33 13.94 -5.27
C TRP A 119 1.04 15.44 -5.35
N ALA A 120 1.05 16.13 -4.21
CA ALA A 120 0.90 17.58 -4.19
C ALA A 120 2.05 18.28 -4.91
N ASP A 121 3.28 17.77 -4.82
CA ASP A 121 4.43 18.32 -5.55
C ASP A 121 4.33 18.02 -7.06
N THR A 122 3.85 16.83 -7.46
CA THR A 122 3.54 16.54 -8.87
C THR A 122 2.51 17.51 -9.44
N ALA A 123 1.42 17.79 -8.71
CA ALA A 123 0.41 18.76 -9.15
C ALA A 123 0.99 20.18 -9.29
N ARG A 124 1.86 20.61 -8.37
CA ARG A 124 2.57 21.89 -8.47
C ARG A 124 3.48 21.94 -9.69
N LEU A 125 4.22 20.86 -9.97
CA LEU A 125 5.08 20.77 -11.14
C LEU A 125 4.28 20.78 -12.45
N ASP A 126 3.15 20.08 -12.50
CA ASP A 126 2.26 20.09 -13.67
C ASP A 126 1.65 21.48 -13.90
N TRP A 127 1.27 22.17 -12.82
CA TRP A 127 0.77 23.53 -12.89
C TRP A 127 1.86 24.49 -13.38
N LEU A 128 3.07 24.40 -12.81
CA LEU A 128 4.21 25.18 -13.27
C LEU A 128 4.50 24.90 -14.73
N ALA A 129 4.57 23.64 -15.16
CA ALA A 129 4.83 23.30 -16.56
C ALA A 129 3.77 23.87 -17.51
N LYS A 130 2.49 23.90 -17.13
CA LYS A 130 1.43 24.51 -17.95
C LYS A 130 1.57 26.03 -18.04
N ASN A 131 1.86 26.70 -16.94
CA ASN A 131 2.00 28.15 -16.92
C ASN A 131 3.36 28.61 -17.49
N ASP A 132 4.40 27.81 -17.38
CA ASP A 132 5.73 27.99 -18.00
C ASP A 132 5.71 27.67 -19.51
N CYS A 133 4.91 26.68 -19.95
CA CYS A 133 4.63 26.47 -21.38
C CYS A 133 3.74 27.58 -21.96
N ALA A 134 2.79 28.12 -21.20
CA ALA A 134 2.04 29.32 -21.61
C ALA A 134 2.98 30.54 -21.78
N LEU A 135 4.10 30.60 -21.05
CA LEU A 135 5.16 31.61 -21.22
C LEU A 135 6.01 31.39 -22.48
N THR A 136 6.15 30.15 -22.97
CA THR A 136 6.90 29.85 -24.21
C THR A 136 6.04 29.75 -25.48
N GLU A 137 4.72 29.57 -25.37
CA GLU A 137 3.79 29.65 -26.52
C GLU A 137 3.25 31.07 -26.75
N ASN A 138 3.04 31.88 -25.70
CA ASN A 138 2.72 33.31 -25.82
C ASN A 138 3.98 34.19 -25.99
N LEU A 139 5.01 33.70 -26.68
CA LEU A 139 6.19 34.47 -27.02
C LEU A 139 5.94 35.56 -28.08
N GLY A 140 4.70 35.73 -28.56
CA GLY A 140 4.33 36.81 -29.48
C GLY A 140 3.97 38.08 -28.72
N ASP A 141 4.52 39.22 -29.11
CA ASP A 141 3.99 40.52 -28.70
C ASP A 141 2.56 40.77 -29.25
N GLU A 142 1.94 41.92 -28.95
CA GLU A 142 0.60 42.29 -29.45
C GLU A 142 0.48 42.26 -31.00
N ASP A 143 1.60 42.20 -31.73
CA ASP A 143 1.68 42.10 -33.19
C ASP A 143 2.03 40.68 -33.69
N GLY A 144 2.23 39.71 -32.79
CA GLY A 144 2.50 38.30 -33.10
C GLY A 144 3.97 37.96 -33.40
N ASP A 145 4.91 38.87 -33.14
CA ASP A 145 6.34 38.63 -33.36
C ASP A 145 6.99 37.99 -32.12
N ARG A 146 7.73 36.90 -32.36
CA ARG A 146 8.36 36.07 -31.32
C ARG A 146 9.51 36.82 -30.66
N GLN A 147 9.40 37.16 -29.38
CA GLN A 147 10.48 37.81 -28.64
C GLN A 147 11.65 36.84 -28.44
N ASP A 148 12.81 37.18 -29.01
CA ASP A 148 13.98 36.32 -29.15
C ASP A 148 14.80 36.09 -27.85
N THR A 149 14.33 36.56 -26.69
CA THR A 149 15.04 36.33 -25.43
C THR A 149 14.11 35.97 -24.28
N PRO A 150 14.45 34.93 -23.47
CA PRO A 150 13.68 34.54 -22.28
C PRO A 150 13.45 35.65 -21.25
N PHE A 151 14.26 36.73 -21.29
CA PHE A 151 14.23 37.80 -20.29
C PHE A 151 13.08 38.81 -20.46
N ALA A 152 12.51 38.97 -21.66
CA ALA A 152 11.43 39.94 -21.89
C ALA A 152 10.05 39.43 -21.40
N VAL A 153 9.92 38.10 -21.28
CA VAL A 153 8.71 37.39 -20.86
C VAL A 153 8.49 37.43 -19.35
N ILE A 154 9.58 37.51 -18.58
CA ILE A 154 9.54 37.59 -17.10
C ILE A 154 8.86 38.89 -16.62
N HIS A 155 8.82 39.94 -17.44
CA HIS A 155 8.25 41.25 -17.08
C HIS A 155 6.71 41.28 -17.05
N VAL A 156 6.01 40.38 -17.77
CA VAL A 156 4.52 40.38 -17.82
C VAL A 156 3.90 39.76 -16.56
N GLN A 157 4.68 39.00 -15.78
CA GLN A 157 4.23 38.37 -14.53
C GLN A 157 5.20 38.61 -13.37
N GLU A 158 5.86 39.77 -13.33
CA GLU A 158 6.73 40.15 -12.20
C GLU A 158 6.00 39.99 -10.85
N GLU A 159 4.71 40.32 -10.76
CA GLU A 159 3.95 40.17 -9.51
C GLU A 159 3.74 38.70 -9.06
N HIS A 160 3.58 37.75 -10.00
CA HIS A 160 3.40 36.33 -9.64
C HIS A 160 4.74 35.65 -9.27
N PHE A 161 5.84 36.08 -9.88
CA PHE A 161 7.18 35.57 -9.59
C PHE A 161 7.90 36.30 -8.46
N GLU A 162 7.52 37.54 -8.12
CA GLU A 162 7.98 38.22 -6.91
C GLU A 162 7.52 37.45 -5.65
N VAL A 163 6.31 36.90 -5.65
CA VAL A 163 5.81 36.04 -4.57
C VAL A 163 6.66 34.78 -4.42
N LEU A 164 7.09 34.16 -5.53
CA LEU A 164 7.99 32.99 -5.50
C LEU A 164 9.42 33.37 -5.11
N ALA A 165 9.93 34.51 -5.59
CA ALA A 165 11.28 35.00 -5.33
C ALA A 165 11.47 35.49 -3.88
N ALA A 166 10.42 36.01 -3.26
CA ALA A 166 10.41 36.44 -1.86
C ALA A 166 9.98 35.33 -0.88
N ALA A 167 9.47 34.20 -1.37
CA ALA A 167 8.97 33.13 -0.52
C ALA A 167 10.09 32.33 0.12
N ASN A 168 10.01 32.20 1.45
CA ASN A 168 10.83 31.24 2.20
C ASN A 168 10.34 29.79 2.04
N ASN A 169 9.17 29.58 1.40
CA ASN A 169 8.58 28.28 1.13
C ASN A 169 7.93 28.26 -0.26
N ILE A 170 8.65 27.72 -1.23
CA ILE A 170 8.24 27.64 -2.64
C ILE A 170 6.92 26.88 -2.80
N ARG A 171 6.67 25.81 -2.02
CA ARG A 171 5.41 25.04 -2.11
C ARG A 171 4.20 25.91 -1.81
N GLN A 172 4.27 26.67 -0.72
CA GLN A 172 3.18 27.55 -0.29
C GLN A 172 2.91 28.68 -1.29
N ALA A 173 3.98 29.24 -1.88
CA ALA A 173 3.85 30.26 -2.91
C ALA A 173 3.14 29.73 -4.16
N ILE A 174 3.49 28.53 -4.63
CA ILE A 174 2.80 27.89 -5.77
C ILE A 174 1.34 27.60 -5.40
N ASP A 175 1.07 27.04 -4.23
CA ASP A 175 -0.31 26.76 -3.78
C ASP A 175 -1.17 28.03 -3.76
N THR A 176 -0.60 29.16 -3.30
CA THR A 176 -1.28 30.46 -3.27
C THR A 176 -1.60 30.96 -4.68
N ALA A 177 -0.64 30.84 -5.61
CA ALA A 177 -0.84 31.23 -7.01
C ALA A 177 -1.91 30.37 -7.71
N MET A 178 -1.90 29.05 -7.47
CA MET A 178 -2.92 28.12 -7.97
C MET A 178 -4.33 28.50 -7.47
N GLN A 179 -4.46 28.85 -6.19
CA GLN A 179 -5.74 29.27 -5.61
C GLN A 179 -6.24 30.60 -6.18
N ALA A 180 -5.34 31.57 -6.37
CA ALA A 180 -5.69 32.86 -6.98
C ALA A 180 -6.21 32.68 -8.41
N GLN A 181 -5.52 31.89 -9.24
CA GLN A 181 -5.94 31.60 -10.61
C GLN A 181 -7.30 30.89 -10.67
N ALA A 182 -7.54 29.92 -9.77
CA ALA A 182 -8.82 29.24 -9.70
C ALA A 182 -9.97 30.20 -9.33
N ALA A 183 -9.74 31.11 -8.39
CA ALA A 183 -10.73 32.11 -7.98
C ALA A 183 -11.04 33.12 -9.10
N GLU A 184 -10.05 33.52 -9.90
CA GLU A 184 -10.25 34.37 -11.08
C GLU A 184 -11.09 33.67 -12.15
N ALA A 185 -10.83 32.38 -12.40
CA ALA A 185 -11.60 31.59 -13.36
C ALA A 185 -13.07 31.38 -12.94
N GLU A 186 -13.37 31.32 -11.64
CA GLU A 186 -14.74 31.21 -11.13
C GLU A 186 -15.50 32.56 -11.16
N ALA A 187 -14.78 33.68 -11.19
CA ALA A 187 -15.35 35.03 -11.22
C ALA A 187 -15.69 35.53 -12.64
N THR A 188 -15.34 34.77 -13.69
CA THR A 188 -15.46 35.13 -15.11
C THR A 188 -16.53 34.30 -15.81
#